data_AF-A0AAN7Z9Y2-F1
#
_entry.id   AF-A0AAN7Z9Y2-F1
#
_cell.length_a   1.000
_cell.length_b   1.000
_cell.length_c   1.000
_cell.angle_alpha   90.00
_cell.angle_beta   90.00
_cell.angle_gamma   90.00
#
_symmetry.space_group_name_H-M   'P 1'
#
loop_
_entity.id
_entity.type
_entity.pdbx_description
1 polymer ?
#
loop_
_entity_poly.entity_id
_entity_poly.type
_entity_poly.pdbx_seq_one_letter_code
_entity_poly.pdbx_strand_id
1 'polypeptide(L)'
;MANKKIFVFLDGTWQDGVNNNSPLTNVATLARCLQSHDTDGSPQIVYYSSGVGNGTSRPAQLFDAMTGRGKWPRTFGSPATNPTSTHVGLSTKVREAYSFLSHNYNFSDNKDEIYLIGFSRGAFAAQCLASFISQTGLMPKEYLYYLRGLFELWANQKIGSVAKELHKRKKELEDSSALRKVEIKTLALWDTVSSLAAQLPPRPLAFVGEQVPWCVRYAFQALSLNEERKKFAPVVWRSKEGNTTVSQCWFVGGHSDVGGSEDAALGLVTLLWMIGKLYRLGVSFNNQEISKHMKSKYLEWNCSVNRLFKTVNATAVLHHLPHQGTNSLDQIQTQSRD
;
A
#
# COMPACT_ATOMS: atom_id res chain seq x y z
N MET A 1 -10.92 -27.16 -9.64
CA MET A 1 -10.34 -25.93 -10.20
C MET A 1 -9.06 -25.64 -9.43
N ALA A 2 -8.03 -25.07 -10.06
CA ALA A 2 -6.82 -24.64 -9.36
C ALA A 2 -7.14 -23.49 -8.39
N ASN A 3 -6.46 -23.44 -7.25
CA ASN A 3 -6.68 -22.40 -6.23
C ASN A 3 -6.19 -21.06 -6.77
N LYS A 4 -6.91 -19.97 -6.52
CA LYS A 4 -6.54 -18.67 -7.09
C LYS A 4 -5.70 -17.87 -6.10
N LYS A 5 -4.75 -17.10 -6.60
CA LYS A 5 -4.03 -16.10 -5.81
C LYS A 5 -4.61 -14.73 -6.10
N ILE A 6 -5.25 -14.12 -5.11
CA ILE A 6 -5.97 -12.86 -5.27
C ILE A 6 -5.16 -11.74 -4.62
N PHE A 7 -4.67 -10.81 -5.44
CA PHE A 7 -3.83 -9.70 -5.03
C PHE A 7 -4.64 -8.39 -5.01
N VAL A 8 -4.53 -7.67 -3.90
CA VAL A 8 -5.13 -6.35 -3.70
C VAL A 8 -3.99 -5.36 -3.47
N PHE A 9 -3.75 -4.50 -4.46
CA PHE A 9 -2.74 -3.45 -4.42
C PHE A 9 -3.39 -2.11 -4.09
N LEU A 10 -3.02 -1.53 -2.96
CA LEU A 10 -3.51 -0.25 -2.48
C LEU A 10 -2.37 0.77 -2.47
N ASP A 11 -2.33 1.59 -3.51
CA ASP A 11 -1.25 2.57 -3.68
C ASP A 11 -1.51 3.86 -2.88
N GLY A 12 -0.40 4.49 -2.47
CA GLY A 12 -0.38 5.63 -1.57
C GLY A 12 -0.15 6.95 -2.28
N THR A 13 -1.19 7.61 -2.80
CA THR A 13 -1.10 9.03 -3.19
C THR A 13 -2.40 9.75 -2.80
N TRP A 14 -2.32 10.73 -1.88
CA TRP A 14 -3.41 11.67 -1.59
C TRP A 14 -2.94 13.12 -1.69
N GLN A 15 -1.80 13.34 -2.35
CA GLN A 15 -1.39 14.70 -2.70
C GLN A 15 -0.84 14.86 -4.11
N ASP A 16 -0.46 13.80 -4.82
CA ASP A 16 -0.11 13.91 -6.24
C ASP A 16 -1.11 13.12 -7.07
N GLY A 17 -2.26 13.76 -7.25
CA GLY A 17 -3.23 13.37 -8.25
C GLY A 17 -2.76 13.86 -9.61
N VAL A 18 -2.38 12.91 -10.47
CA VAL A 18 -2.37 13.09 -11.92
C VAL A 18 -1.52 14.30 -12.37
N ASN A 19 -0.20 14.19 -12.22
CA ASN A 19 0.74 14.99 -13.01
C ASN A 19 1.73 14.06 -13.71
N ASN A 20 1.89 14.31 -15.00
CA ASN A 20 2.28 13.36 -16.04
C ASN A 20 3.80 13.13 -16.14
N ASN A 21 4.52 12.98 -15.02
CA ASN A 21 5.99 12.76 -15.01
C ASN A 21 6.58 12.12 -13.72
N SER A 22 5.76 11.63 -12.78
CA SER A 22 6.30 11.01 -11.55
C SER A 22 6.62 9.52 -11.75
N PRO A 23 7.75 9.01 -11.23
CA PRO A 23 8.12 7.61 -11.35
C PRO A 23 7.12 6.70 -10.60
N LEU A 24 6.99 5.47 -11.08
CA LEU A 24 6.06 4.47 -10.54
C LEU A 24 6.42 4.08 -9.12
N THR A 25 5.43 4.02 -8.23
CA THR A 25 5.60 3.45 -6.88
C THR A 25 5.98 1.96 -6.95
N ASN A 26 6.54 1.44 -5.87
CA ASN A 26 6.84 0.02 -5.75
C ASN A 26 5.58 -0.84 -5.74
N VAL A 27 4.43 -0.33 -5.28
CA VAL A 27 3.13 -1.02 -5.38
C VAL A 27 2.72 -1.17 -6.85
N ALA A 28 2.78 -0.07 -7.61
CA ALA A 28 2.47 -0.08 -9.04
C ALA A 28 3.45 -0.95 -9.85
N THR A 29 4.72 -0.93 -9.47
CA THR A 29 5.76 -1.74 -10.12
C THR A 29 5.57 -3.22 -9.81
N LEU A 30 5.33 -3.58 -8.54
CA LEU A 30 5.09 -4.97 -8.14
C LEU A 30 3.86 -5.56 -8.84
N ALA A 31 2.77 -4.79 -8.97
CA ALA A 31 1.56 -5.22 -9.66
C ALA A 31 1.83 -5.54 -11.15
N ARG A 32 2.68 -4.75 -11.84
CA ARG A 32 3.08 -5.01 -13.23
C ARG A 32 4.03 -6.19 -13.38
N CYS A 33 4.83 -6.48 -12.35
CA CYS A 33 5.76 -7.60 -12.35
C CYS A 33 5.08 -8.95 -12.10
N LEU A 34 3.81 -9.02 -11.69
CA LEU A 34 3.12 -10.30 -11.50
C LEU A 34 2.82 -10.98 -12.84
N GLN A 35 2.98 -12.30 -12.89
CA GLN A 35 2.41 -13.09 -13.99
C GLN A 35 0.90 -13.23 -13.84
N SER A 36 0.17 -13.46 -14.92
CA SER A 36 -1.28 -13.71 -14.87
C SER A 36 -1.62 -15.10 -14.30
N HIS A 37 -0.69 -16.05 -14.39
CA HIS A 37 -0.81 -17.39 -13.86
C HIS A 37 0.49 -17.77 -13.15
N ASP A 38 0.36 -18.62 -12.14
CA ASP A 38 1.49 -19.24 -11.46
C ASP A 38 2.01 -20.46 -12.25
N THR A 39 3.15 -21.00 -11.82
CA THR A 39 3.82 -22.16 -12.42
C THR A 39 2.97 -23.42 -12.49
N ASP A 40 2.01 -23.58 -11.58
CA ASP A 40 1.05 -24.69 -11.53
C ASP A 40 -0.23 -24.41 -12.36
N GLY A 41 -0.30 -23.27 -13.06
CA GLY A 41 -1.47 -22.83 -13.82
C GLY A 41 -2.55 -22.13 -13.00
N SER A 42 -2.35 -21.97 -11.69
CA SER A 42 -3.27 -21.22 -10.81
C SER A 42 -3.33 -19.74 -11.24
N PRO A 43 -4.52 -19.14 -11.42
CA PRO A 43 -4.61 -17.75 -11.83
C PRO A 43 -4.20 -16.80 -10.71
N GLN A 44 -3.46 -15.75 -11.06
CA GLN A 44 -3.10 -14.64 -10.17
C GLN A 44 -3.95 -13.41 -10.53
N ILE A 45 -5.03 -13.19 -9.77
CA ILE A 45 -6.01 -12.13 -10.05
C ILE A 45 -5.58 -10.85 -9.34
N VAL A 46 -5.55 -9.74 -10.06
CA VAL A 46 -5.06 -8.45 -9.55
C VAL A 46 -6.19 -7.42 -9.48
N TYR A 47 -6.34 -6.80 -8.31
CA TYR A 47 -7.04 -5.53 -8.13
C TYR A 47 -6.03 -4.45 -7.76
N TYR A 48 -6.07 -3.34 -8.49
CA TYR A 48 -5.19 -2.19 -8.25
C TYR A 48 -6.02 -0.94 -8.00
N SER A 49 -5.80 -0.29 -6.85
CA SER A 49 -6.40 0.99 -6.49
C SER A 49 -5.32 2.06 -6.45
N SER A 50 -5.32 2.96 -7.44
CA SER A 50 -4.48 4.15 -7.45
C SER A 50 -4.85 5.07 -6.29
N GLY A 51 -3.92 5.86 -5.76
CA GLY A 51 -4.26 6.87 -4.75
C GLY A 51 -5.32 7.88 -5.22
N VAL A 52 -5.98 8.55 -4.28
CA VAL A 52 -7.05 9.52 -4.59
C VAL A 52 -6.43 10.80 -5.13
N GLY A 53 -6.27 10.82 -6.44
CA GLY A 53 -6.20 12.02 -7.26
C GLY A 53 -7.40 12.01 -8.17
N ASN A 54 -8.58 12.39 -7.66
CA ASN A 54 -9.78 12.30 -8.49
C ASN A 54 -9.68 13.30 -9.64
N GLY A 55 -9.71 12.76 -10.85
CA GLY A 55 -10.24 13.40 -12.05
C GLY A 55 -11.75 13.68 -11.96
N THR A 56 -12.24 14.15 -10.81
CA THR A 56 -13.42 15.00 -10.76
C THR A 56 -12.91 16.42 -10.72
N SER A 57 -12.98 17.08 -11.87
CA SER A 57 -12.61 18.49 -12.03
C SER A 57 -13.11 19.29 -10.83
N ARG A 58 -12.20 20.05 -10.17
CA ARG A 58 -12.49 21.01 -9.10
C ARG A 58 -13.88 21.69 -9.18
N PRO A 59 -14.41 22.06 -10.37
CA PRO A 59 -15.78 22.55 -10.50
C PRO A 59 -16.88 21.63 -9.95
N ALA A 60 -16.81 20.29 -10.08
CA ALA A 60 -17.88 19.40 -9.59
C ALA A 60 -18.01 19.41 -8.06
N GLN A 61 -16.88 19.44 -7.35
CA GLN A 61 -16.85 19.51 -5.89
C GLN A 61 -17.28 20.89 -5.37
N LEU A 62 -16.97 21.96 -6.13
CA LEU A 62 -17.43 23.31 -5.82
C LEU A 62 -18.92 23.49 -6.15
N PHE A 63 -19.41 22.84 -7.19
CA PHE A 63 -20.81 22.88 -7.62
C PHE A 63 -21.72 22.11 -6.64
N ASP A 64 -21.29 20.97 -6.12
CA ASP A 64 -22.00 20.25 -5.05
C ASP A 64 -22.04 21.05 -3.74
N ALA A 65 -20.97 21.80 -3.44
CA ALA A 65 -20.89 22.67 -2.27
C ALA A 65 -21.78 23.93 -2.42
N MET A 66 -21.86 24.51 -3.62
CA MET A 66 -22.66 25.73 -3.89
C MET A 66 -24.14 25.45 -4.11
N THR A 67 -24.53 24.31 -4.69
CA THR A 67 -25.93 24.03 -5.04
C THR A 67 -26.74 23.37 -3.93
N GLY A 68 -26.12 23.01 -2.80
CA GLY A 68 -26.80 22.37 -1.67
C GLY A 68 -27.38 20.99 -1.98
N ARG A 69 -27.08 20.42 -3.15
CA ARG A 69 -27.58 19.11 -3.61
C ARG A 69 -26.92 17.92 -2.91
N GLY A 70 -25.86 18.14 -2.12
CA GLY A 70 -25.25 17.15 -1.23
C GLY A 70 -26.03 16.83 0.05
N LYS A 71 -27.23 17.39 0.27
CA LYS A 71 -28.11 17.00 1.38
C LYS A 71 -28.90 15.74 1.05
N TRP A 72 -28.25 14.58 1.19
CA TRP A 72 -28.98 13.31 1.31
C TRP A 72 -29.81 13.29 2.62
N PRO A 73 -30.97 12.61 2.67
CA PRO A 73 -31.91 12.72 3.78
C PRO A 73 -31.28 12.21 5.08
N ARG A 74 -31.28 13.07 6.10
CA ARG A 74 -30.87 12.79 7.47
C ARG A 74 -31.73 11.67 8.06
N THR A 75 -31.23 10.44 8.08
CA THR A 75 -31.82 9.37 8.87
C THR A 75 -31.10 9.30 10.22
N PHE A 76 -31.86 9.56 11.28
CA PHE A 76 -31.61 9.34 12.71
C PHE A 76 -30.16 9.13 13.21
N GLY A 77 -29.60 10.14 13.88
CA GLY A 77 -28.72 9.91 15.05
C GLY A 77 -27.23 10.22 14.97
N SER A 78 -26.65 10.68 13.84
CA SER A 78 -25.20 10.99 13.81
C SER A 78 -24.87 12.39 14.35
N PRO A 79 -24.00 12.54 15.38
CA PRO A 79 -23.45 13.83 15.75
C PRO A 79 -22.54 14.33 14.62
N ALA A 80 -22.65 15.64 14.35
CA ALA A 80 -21.96 16.34 13.28
C ALA A 80 -20.43 16.23 13.43
N THR A 81 -19.81 15.32 12.70
CA THR A 81 -18.40 15.41 12.33
C THR A 81 -18.36 15.63 10.83
N ASN A 82 -17.88 16.79 10.38
CA ASN A 82 -17.60 16.99 8.96
C ASN A 82 -16.59 15.91 8.55
N PRO A 83 -16.95 14.95 7.68
CA PRO A 83 -16.01 13.93 7.28
C PRO A 83 -14.92 14.63 6.46
N THR A 84 -13.72 14.71 7.01
CA THR A 84 -12.54 15.17 6.28
C THR A 84 -12.44 14.30 5.03
N SER A 85 -12.21 14.90 3.85
CA SER A 85 -12.19 14.21 2.55
C SER A 85 -11.35 12.92 2.56
N THR A 86 -10.29 12.90 3.37
CA THR A 86 -9.42 11.74 3.65
C THR A 86 -10.15 10.51 4.20
N HIS A 87 -11.11 10.67 5.11
CA HIS A 87 -11.84 9.54 5.73
C HIS A 87 -12.83 8.89 4.75
N VAL A 88 -13.49 9.71 3.94
CA VAL A 88 -14.45 9.23 2.94
C VAL A 88 -13.73 8.34 1.94
N GLY A 89 -12.61 8.80 1.38
CA GLY A 89 -11.91 8.02 0.37
C GLY A 89 -11.15 6.80 0.92
N LEU A 90 -10.67 6.81 2.16
CA LEU A 90 -10.12 5.61 2.80
C LEU A 90 -11.20 4.53 2.99
N SER A 91 -12.36 4.92 3.54
CA SER A 91 -13.47 4.00 3.77
C SER A 91 -13.99 3.40 2.46
N THR A 92 -14.08 4.21 1.41
CA THR A 92 -14.44 3.76 0.06
C THR A 92 -13.45 2.73 -0.46
N LYS A 93 -12.14 3.02 -0.42
CA LYS A 93 -11.09 2.09 -0.88
C LYS A 93 -11.12 0.74 -0.17
N VAL A 94 -11.27 0.75 1.15
CA VAL A 94 -11.32 -0.50 1.94
C VAL A 94 -12.55 -1.31 1.56
N ARG A 95 -13.71 -0.66 1.41
CA ARG A 95 -14.96 -1.34 1.01
C ARG A 95 -14.93 -1.84 -0.43
N GLU A 96 -14.33 -1.09 -1.36
CA GLU A 96 -14.14 -1.53 -2.75
C GLU A 96 -13.24 -2.77 -2.82
N ALA A 97 -12.11 -2.75 -2.12
CA ALA A 97 -11.21 -3.90 -2.02
C ALA A 97 -11.89 -5.12 -1.36
N TYR A 98 -12.65 -4.90 -0.29
CA TYR A 98 -13.44 -5.95 0.35
C TYR A 98 -14.50 -6.54 -0.60
N SER A 99 -15.21 -5.68 -1.34
CA SER A 99 -16.17 -6.09 -2.36
C SER A 99 -15.48 -6.90 -3.46
N PHE A 100 -14.32 -6.46 -3.95
CA PHE A 100 -13.54 -7.21 -4.92
C PHE A 100 -13.18 -8.61 -4.41
N LEU A 101 -12.69 -8.74 -3.18
CA LEU A 101 -12.43 -10.04 -2.57
C LEU A 101 -13.71 -10.89 -2.50
N SER A 102 -14.82 -10.29 -2.08
CA SER A 102 -16.12 -10.96 -1.96
C SER A 102 -16.67 -11.50 -3.29
N HIS A 103 -16.34 -10.86 -4.41
CA HIS A 103 -16.74 -11.32 -5.74
C HIS A 103 -15.84 -12.42 -6.31
N ASN A 104 -14.57 -12.45 -5.92
CA ASN A 104 -13.56 -13.31 -6.55
C ASN A 104 -13.16 -14.51 -5.69
N TYR A 105 -13.34 -14.43 -4.37
CA TYR A 105 -12.98 -15.51 -3.45
C TYR A 105 -13.95 -16.69 -3.55
N ASN A 106 -13.40 -17.89 -3.62
CA ASN A 106 -14.17 -19.12 -3.61
C ASN A 106 -14.52 -19.56 -2.17
N PHE A 107 -15.75 -19.29 -1.75
CA PHE A 107 -16.25 -19.66 -0.43
C PHE A 107 -16.60 -21.15 -0.28
N SER A 108 -16.59 -21.95 -1.36
CA SER A 108 -16.99 -23.37 -1.27
C SER A 108 -15.91 -24.23 -0.63
N ASP A 109 -14.64 -23.97 -0.93
CA ASP A 109 -13.49 -24.75 -0.46
C ASP A 109 -12.49 -23.94 0.37
N ASN A 110 -12.60 -22.60 0.39
CA ASN A 110 -11.73 -21.67 1.12
C ASN A 110 -10.24 -21.89 0.82
N LYS A 111 -9.90 -22.25 -0.42
CA LYS A 111 -8.51 -22.54 -0.82
C LYS A 111 -7.81 -21.39 -1.54
N ASP A 112 -8.55 -20.34 -1.91
CA ASP A 112 -7.97 -19.16 -2.53
C ASP A 112 -7.05 -18.42 -1.53
N GLU A 113 -5.94 -17.88 -2.02
CA GLU A 113 -4.95 -17.17 -1.23
C GLU A 113 -5.08 -15.65 -1.41
N ILE A 114 -5.25 -14.91 -0.32
CA ILE A 114 -5.40 -13.45 -0.37
C ILE A 114 -4.07 -12.76 -0.04
N TYR A 115 -3.65 -11.85 -0.92
CA TYR A 115 -2.45 -11.03 -0.76
C TYR A 115 -2.85 -9.56 -0.72
N LEU A 116 -2.56 -8.88 0.39
CA LEU A 116 -2.80 -7.46 0.57
C LEU A 116 -1.48 -6.71 0.51
N ILE A 117 -1.36 -5.78 -0.43
CA ILE A 117 -0.16 -5.00 -0.68
C ILE A 117 -0.51 -3.52 -0.59
N GLY A 118 0.33 -2.72 0.09
CA GLY A 118 0.14 -1.28 0.04
C GLY A 118 1.34 -0.45 0.43
N PHE A 119 1.28 0.83 0.09
CA PHE A 119 2.28 1.84 0.41
C PHE A 119 1.64 3.04 1.11
N SER A 120 2.30 3.63 2.11
CA SER A 120 1.87 4.88 2.75
C SER A 120 0.45 4.77 3.34
N ARG A 121 -0.48 5.65 2.96
CA ARG A 121 -1.91 5.54 3.33
C ARG A 121 -2.60 4.33 2.69
N GLY A 122 -2.12 3.87 1.54
CA GLY A 122 -2.58 2.62 0.93
C GLY A 122 -2.18 1.40 1.77
N ALA A 123 -1.01 1.44 2.39
CA ALA A 123 -0.62 0.45 3.40
C ALA A 123 -1.54 0.50 4.62
N PHE A 124 -1.93 1.70 5.08
CA PHE A 124 -2.90 1.83 6.16
C PHE A 124 -4.28 1.26 5.76
N ALA A 125 -4.72 1.49 4.52
CA ALA A 125 -5.94 0.89 3.98
C ALA A 125 -5.87 -0.65 3.96
N ALA A 126 -4.72 -1.22 3.58
CA ALA A 126 -4.51 -2.68 3.61
C ALA A 126 -4.59 -3.22 5.05
N GLN A 127 -4.05 -2.49 6.03
CA GLN A 127 -4.19 -2.84 7.44
C GLN A 127 -5.63 -2.74 7.93
N CYS A 128 -6.37 -1.71 7.52
CA CYS A 128 -7.79 -1.59 7.84
C CYS A 128 -8.59 -2.76 7.25
N LEU A 129 -8.32 -3.13 6.00
CA LEU A 129 -8.96 -4.27 5.34
C LEU A 129 -8.65 -5.58 6.08
N ALA A 130 -7.38 -5.83 6.41
CA ALA A 130 -6.98 -7.02 7.16
C ALA A 130 -7.63 -7.07 8.54
N SER A 131 -7.61 -5.97 9.29
CA SER A 131 -8.21 -5.88 10.62
C SER A 131 -9.74 -6.03 10.58
N PHE A 132 -10.39 -5.48 9.56
CA PHE A 132 -11.83 -5.64 9.36
C PHE A 132 -12.17 -7.11 9.08
N ILE A 133 -11.52 -7.75 8.11
CA ILE A 133 -11.72 -9.19 7.79
C ILE A 133 -11.42 -10.06 9.01
N SER A 134 -10.39 -9.74 9.79
CA SER A 134 -10.05 -10.47 11.01
C SER A 134 -11.18 -10.44 12.05
N GLN A 135 -11.87 -9.31 12.19
CA GLN A 135 -12.91 -9.14 13.19
C GLN A 135 -14.30 -9.55 12.70
N THR A 136 -14.61 -9.38 11.42
CA THR A 136 -15.96 -9.61 10.87
C THR A 136 -16.03 -10.81 9.93
N GLY A 137 -14.91 -11.26 9.36
CA GLY A 137 -14.88 -12.24 8.28
C GLY A 137 -15.07 -11.61 6.90
N LEU A 138 -14.96 -12.43 5.88
CA LEU A 138 -15.27 -12.08 4.49
C LEU A 138 -16.71 -12.53 4.16
N MET A 139 -17.42 -11.69 3.43
CA MET A 139 -18.84 -11.86 3.16
C MET A 139 -19.05 -12.29 1.71
N PRO A 140 -19.91 -13.28 1.42
CA PRO A 140 -20.30 -13.60 0.05
C PRO A 140 -21.00 -12.41 -0.62
N LYS A 141 -20.85 -12.30 -1.95
CA LYS A 141 -21.36 -11.15 -2.72
C LYS A 141 -22.86 -10.86 -2.51
N GLU A 142 -23.64 -11.88 -2.20
CA GLU A 142 -25.09 -11.82 -1.94
C GLU A 142 -25.44 -10.94 -0.74
N TYR A 143 -24.50 -10.78 0.21
CA TYR A 143 -24.72 -10.05 1.45
C TYR A 143 -24.08 -8.66 1.45
N LEU A 144 -23.39 -8.25 0.37
CA LEU A 144 -22.62 -7.00 0.30
C LEU A 144 -23.44 -5.72 0.56
N TYR A 145 -24.77 -5.80 0.50
CA TYR A 145 -25.65 -4.71 0.91
C TYR A 145 -25.47 -4.32 2.40
N TYR A 146 -24.99 -5.23 3.25
CA TYR A 146 -24.66 -4.96 4.66
C TYR A 146 -23.27 -4.35 4.87
N LEU A 147 -22.37 -4.45 3.88
CA LEU A 147 -20.95 -4.07 4.02
C LEU A 147 -20.79 -2.66 4.54
N ARG A 148 -21.56 -1.70 4.00
CA ARG A 148 -21.48 -0.30 4.40
C ARG A 148 -21.73 -0.12 5.90
N GLY A 149 -22.88 -0.60 6.38
CA GLY A 149 -23.28 -0.42 7.77
C GLY A 149 -22.35 -1.16 8.73
N LEU A 150 -21.93 -2.37 8.37
CA LEU A 150 -21.00 -3.15 9.18
C LEU A 150 -19.63 -2.47 9.29
N PHE A 151 -19.11 -1.94 8.17
CA PHE A 151 -17.85 -1.20 8.17
C PHE A 151 -17.94 0.10 8.98
N GLU A 152 -19.04 0.85 8.87
CA GLU A 152 -19.26 2.08 9.66
C GLU A 152 -19.29 1.77 11.17
N LEU A 153 -19.98 0.70 11.59
CA LEU A 153 -19.97 0.25 12.99
C LEU A 153 -18.57 -0.15 13.45
N TRP A 154 -17.86 -0.93 12.65
CA TRP A 154 -16.49 -1.37 12.96
C TRP A 154 -15.49 -0.22 13.04
N ALA A 155 -15.54 0.73 12.11
CA ALA A 155 -14.64 1.88 12.09
C ALA A 155 -14.80 2.78 13.33
N ASN A 156 -16.00 2.80 13.91
CA ASN A 156 -16.37 3.59 15.09
C ASN A 156 -16.44 2.75 16.39
N GLN A 157 -15.93 1.52 16.41
CA GLN A 157 -16.13 0.58 17.53
C GLN A 157 -15.57 1.05 18.88
N LYS A 158 -14.66 2.01 18.90
CA LYS A 158 -14.10 2.61 20.13
C LYS A 158 -14.93 3.79 20.65
N ILE A 159 -16.06 4.11 20.03
CA ILE A 159 -16.91 5.26 20.37
C ILE A 159 -18.19 4.77 21.07
N GLY A 160 -18.26 4.97 22.39
CA GLY A 160 -19.50 4.82 23.17
C GLY A 160 -20.21 3.46 23.03
N SER A 161 -21.51 3.48 22.76
CA SER A 161 -22.38 2.29 22.63
C SER A 161 -22.23 1.53 21.30
N VAL A 162 -21.42 2.03 20.35
CA VAL A 162 -21.27 1.43 19.00
C VAL A 162 -20.74 -0.01 19.06
N ALA A 163 -19.87 -0.31 20.03
CA ALA A 163 -19.34 -1.67 20.21
C ALA A 163 -20.44 -2.72 20.46
N LYS A 164 -21.50 -2.36 21.20
CA LYS A 164 -22.63 -3.26 21.46
C LYS A 164 -23.44 -3.53 20.20
N GLU A 165 -23.70 -2.49 19.41
CA GLU A 165 -24.42 -2.62 18.14
C GLU A 165 -23.61 -3.41 17.11
N LEU A 166 -22.30 -3.18 17.03
CA LEU A 166 -21.39 -3.98 16.19
C LEU A 166 -21.46 -5.46 16.57
N HIS A 167 -21.38 -5.79 17.86
CA HIS A 167 -21.46 -7.16 18.34
C HIS A 167 -22.81 -7.82 17.98
N LYS A 168 -23.91 -7.10 18.20
CA LYS A 168 -25.26 -7.56 17.85
C LYS A 168 -25.38 -7.84 16.35
N ARG A 169 -25.02 -6.87 15.50
CA ARG A 169 -25.11 -7.00 14.04
C ARG A 169 -24.21 -8.11 13.50
N LYS A 170 -22.99 -8.22 14.04
CA LYS A 170 -22.07 -9.29 13.67
C LYS A 170 -22.67 -10.66 13.98
N LYS A 171 -23.24 -10.84 15.17
CA LYS A 171 -23.88 -12.10 15.56
C LYS A 171 -25.03 -12.48 14.63
N GLU A 172 -25.91 -11.53 14.30
CA GLU A 172 -27.01 -11.75 13.33
C GLU A 172 -26.49 -12.22 11.95
N LEU A 173 -25.37 -11.65 11.50
CA LEU A 173 -24.73 -12.02 10.23
C LEU A 173 -23.96 -13.35 10.31
N GLU A 174 -23.42 -13.72 11.47
CA GLU A 174 -22.80 -15.03 11.71
C GLU A 174 -23.88 -16.12 11.73
N ASP A 175 -24.99 -15.89 12.44
CA ASP A 175 -26.11 -16.84 12.57
C ASP A 175 -26.77 -17.12 11.20
N SER A 176 -26.84 -16.11 10.33
CA SER A 176 -27.33 -16.26 8.95
C SER A 176 -26.30 -16.84 7.98
N SER A 177 -25.11 -17.24 8.46
CA SER A 177 -24.01 -17.69 7.62
C SER A 177 -23.65 -16.67 6.53
N ALA A 178 -23.75 -15.36 6.81
CA ALA A 178 -23.33 -14.29 5.91
C ALA A 178 -21.84 -13.94 6.04
N LEU A 179 -21.16 -14.43 7.09
CA LEU A 179 -19.75 -14.17 7.36
C LEU A 179 -18.93 -15.46 7.30
N ARG A 180 -17.78 -15.43 6.63
CA ARG A 180 -16.83 -16.55 6.51
C ARG A 180 -15.48 -16.14 7.07
N LYS A 181 -14.93 -16.98 7.94
CA LYS A 181 -13.55 -16.83 8.39
C LYS A 181 -12.63 -17.23 7.24
N VAL A 182 -11.75 -16.32 6.84
CA VAL A 182 -10.78 -16.53 5.76
C VAL A 182 -9.38 -16.17 6.26
N GLU A 183 -8.37 -16.85 5.72
CA GLU A 183 -6.96 -16.50 5.95
C GLU A 183 -6.48 -15.52 4.86
N ILE A 184 -5.76 -14.50 5.29
CA ILE A 184 -4.96 -13.62 4.44
C ILE A 184 -3.56 -14.20 4.40
N LYS A 185 -3.16 -14.72 3.24
CA LYS A 185 -1.84 -15.33 3.04
C LYS A 185 -0.73 -14.33 3.33
N THR A 186 -0.85 -13.09 2.85
CA THR A 186 0.20 -12.08 3.06
C THR A 186 -0.35 -10.68 3.22
N LEU A 187 0.23 -9.93 4.16
CA LEU A 187 0.10 -8.48 4.30
C LEU A 187 1.49 -7.84 4.09
N ALA A 188 1.70 -7.22 2.94
CA ALA A 188 2.99 -6.70 2.49
C ALA A 188 2.94 -5.17 2.33
N LEU A 189 3.67 -4.45 3.19
CA LEU A 189 3.52 -3.01 3.35
C LEU A 189 4.84 -2.27 3.13
N TRP A 190 4.76 -1.13 2.47
CA TRP A 190 5.80 -0.10 2.47
C TRP A 190 5.36 1.09 3.31
N ASP A 191 6.19 1.44 4.28
CA ASP A 191 6.19 2.67 5.08
C ASP A 191 4.79 3.22 5.42
N THR A 192 4.04 2.44 6.18
CA THR A 192 2.67 2.78 6.55
C THR A 192 2.63 4.11 7.30
N VAL A 193 1.83 5.06 6.81
CA VAL A 193 1.52 6.30 7.53
C VAL A 193 0.03 6.37 7.84
N SER A 194 -0.28 6.67 9.10
CA SER A 194 -1.64 6.98 9.52
C SER A 194 -1.72 8.45 9.86
N SER A 195 -2.52 9.22 9.10
CA SER A 195 -2.85 10.59 9.49
C SER A 195 -3.76 10.65 10.72
N LEU A 196 -4.11 9.51 11.31
CA LEU A 196 -5.13 9.34 12.36
C LEU A 196 -4.54 8.82 13.67
N ALA A 197 -3.33 8.26 13.64
CA ALA A 197 -2.64 7.80 14.83
C ALA A 197 -2.33 8.98 15.77
N ALA A 198 -2.48 8.75 17.08
CA ALA A 198 -2.14 9.69 18.16
C ALA A 198 -2.98 10.99 18.27
N GLN A 199 -4.18 11.08 17.66
CA GLN A 199 -5.07 12.22 17.88
C GLN A 199 -6.07 11.96 19.03
N LEU A 200 -6.17 12.93 19.94
CA LEU A 200 -7.21 12.99 20.98
C LEU A 200 -8.27 14.02 20.59
N PRO A 201 -9.58 13.71 20.67
CA PRO A 201 -10.18 12.43 21.07
C PRO A 201 -9.95 11.32 20.03
N PRO A 202 -10.05 10.02 20.42
CA PRO A 202 -9.82 8.90 19.52
C PRO A 202 -10.74 9.00 18.31
N ARG A 203 -10.12 9.04 17.12
CA ARG A 203 -10.82 9.10 15.83
C ARG A 203 -11.20 7.72 15.34
N PRO A 204 -12.16 7.61 14.39
CA PRO A 204 -12.44 6.36 13.71
C PRO A 204 -11.16 5.73 13.18
N LEU A 205 -11.06 4.40 13.24
CA LEU A 205 -9.90 3.60 12.80
C LEU A 205 -8.59 3.81 13.59
N ALA A 206 -8.55 4.62 14.65
CA ALA A 206 -7.33 4.87 15.43
C ALA A 206 -6.77 3.61 16.15
N PHE A 207 -7.57 2.55 16.26
CA PHE A 207 -7.15 1.26 16.84
C PHE A 207 -6.43 0.34 15.83
N VAL A 208 -6.41 0.70 14.55
CA VAL A 208 -5.74 -0.08 13.49
C VAL A 208 -4.28 0.32 13.42
N GLY A 209 -3.37 -0.65 13.31
CA GLY A 209 -1.98 -0.39 12.93
C GLY A 209 -0.92 -0.95 13.87
N GLU A 210 -1.23 -1.14 15.15
CA GLU A 210 -0.22 -1.56 16.14
C GLU A 210 -0.06 -3.08 16.26
N GLN A 211 -1.07 -3.85 15.84
CA GLN A 211 -1.10 -5.30 15.95
C GLN A 211 -1.38 -5.95 14.60
N VAL A 212 -0.61 -6.98 14.27
CA VAL A 212 -0.89 -7.81 13.10
C VAL A 212 -2.10 -8.72 13.40
N PRO A 213 -3.20 -8.66 12.61
CA PRO A 213 -4.42 -9.44 12.88
C PRO A 213 -4.21 -10.95 12.76
N TRP A 214 -5.00 -11.75 13.52
CA TRP A 214 -4.85 -13.22 13.57
C TRP A 214 -5.05 -13.91 12.22
N CYS A 215 -5.81 -13.31 11.30
CA CYS A 215 -6.09 -13.91 10.00
C CYS A 215 -4.93 -13.76 9.02
N VAL A 216 -3.84 -13.06 9.36
CA VAL A 216 -2.69 -12.86 8.48
C VAL A 216 -1.64 -13.94 8.72
N ARG A 217 -1.24 -14.71 7.70
CA ARG A 217 -0.21 -15.74 7.84
C ARG A 217 1.22 -15.19 7.81
N TYR A 218 1.50 -14.33 6.83
CA TYR A 218 2.80 -13.68 6.63
C TYR A 218 2.63 -12.16 6.58
N ALA A 219 3.38 -11.43 7.39
CA ALA A 219 3.33 -9.97 7.43
C ALA A 219 4.72 -9.39 7.18
N PHE A 220 4.85 -8.58 6.13
CA PHE A 220 6.10 -7.96 5.71
C PHE A 220 5.95 -6.45 5.73
N GLN A 221 6.89 -5.75 6.35
CA GLN A 221 6.90 -4.29 6.39
C GLN A 221 8.30 -3.75 6.08
N ALA A 222 8.41 -2.96 5.01
CA ALA A 222 9.57 -2.12 4.75
C ALA A 222 9.33 -0.74 5.37
N LEU A 223 10.25 -0.25 6.20
CA LEU A 223 10.14 1.00 6.94
C LEU A 223 11.24 1.98 6.50
N SER A 224 10.91 3.26 6.45
CA SER A 224 11.83 4.34 6.16
C SER A 224 12.66 4.72 7.39
N LEU A 225 13.99 4.64 7.29
CA LEU A 225 14.89 5.01 8.40
C LEU A 225 15.08 6.53 8.53
N ASN A 226 15.07 7.27 7.41
CA ASN A 226 15.40 8.70 7.37
C ASN A 226 14.17 9.60 7.20
N GLU A 227 12.96 9.11 7.52
CA GLU A 227 11.75 9.93 7.49
C GLU A 227 11.58 10.71 8.80
N GLU A 228 11.88 12.01 8.76
CA GLU A 228 11.86 12.88 9.93
C GLU A 228 10.56 13.70 10.09
N ARG A 229 9.71 13.74 9.05
CA ARG A 229 8.48 14.54 9.09
C ARG A 229 7.48 13.86 10.02
N LYS A 230 7.11 14.54 11.11
CA LYS A 230 6.12 14.05 12.09
C LYS A 230 4.79 13.56 11.48
N LYS A 231 4.36 14.16 10.37
CA LYS A 231 3.12 13.77 9.66
C LYS A 231 3.21 12.42 8.95
N PHE A 232 4.42 11.93 8.73
CA PHE A 232 4.75 10.65 8.09
C PHE A 232 5.36 9.67 9.10
N ALA A 233 5.11 9.86 10.39
CA ALA A 233 5.55 8.93 11.41
C ALA A 233 5.05 7.51 11.08
N PRO A 234 5.95 6.50 11.04
CA PRO A 234 5.58 5.18 10.59
C PRO A 234 4.70 4.47 11.62
N VAL A 235 3.71 3.74 11.13
CA VAL A 235 2.89 2.84 11.94
C VAL A 235 3.59 1.50 12.00
N VAL A 236 4.39 1.31 13.05
CA VAL A 236 5.18 0.11 13.29
C VAL A 236 4.35 -0.91 14.09
N TRP A 237 4.27 -2.15 13.61
CA TRP A 237 3.67 -3.23 14.40
C TRP A 237 4.46 -3.48 15.68
N ARG A 238 3.76 -3.58 16.80
CA ARG A 238 4.31 -3.84 18.14
C ARG A 238 3.95 -5.22 18.66
N SER A 239 2.91 -5.83 18.11
CA SER A 239 2.45 -7.17 18.49
C SER A 239 1.83 -7.89 17.28
N LYS A 240 1.57 -9.19 17.47
CA LYS A 240 0.90 -10.05 16.49
C LYS A 240 -0.06 -10.98 17.21
N GLU A 241 -1.13 -11.37 16.53
CA GLU A 241 -2.03 -12.42 16.99
C GLU A 241 -1.77 -13.74 16.26
N GLY A 242 -2.01 -14.87 16.93
CA GLY A 242 -1.90 -16.19 16.33
C GLY A 242 -0.47 -16.55 15.87
N ASN A 243 -0.38 -17.43 14.87
CA ASN A 243 0.88 -18.01 14.39
C ASN A 243 1.51 -17.23 13.23
N THR A 244 1.30 -15.91 13.18
CA THR A 244 1.78 -15.04 12.12
C THR A 244 3.30 -14.96 12.08
N THR A 245 3.88 -15.06 10.88
CA THR A 245 5.31 -14.79 10.66
C THR A 245 5.48 -13.34 10.24
N VAL A 246 6.19 -12.56 11.05
CA VAL A 246 6.38 -11.11 10.84
C VAL A 246 7.84 -10.85 10.43
N SER A 247 8.04 -10.02 9.41
CA SER A 247 9.35 -9.43 9.07
C SER A 247 9.19 -7.93 8.89
N GLN A 248 9.78 -7.15 9.80
CA GLN A 248 9.89 -5.69 9.68
C GLN A 248 11.36 -5.35 9.42
N CYS A 249 11.63 -4.52 8.41
CA CYS A 249 12.99 -4.14 8.04
C CYS A 249 13.05 -2.64 7.77
N TRP A 250 14.03 -1.98 8.39
CA TRP A 250 14.31 -0.56 8.21
C TRP A 250 15.30 -0.41 7.05
N PHE A 251 14.94 0.41 6.08
CA PHE A 251 15.75 0.72 4.90
C PHE A 251 16.20 2.17 4.94
N VAL A 252 17.41 2.41 4.44
CA VAL A 252 17.94 3.76 4.24
C VAL A 252 17.08 4.49 3.20
N GLY A 253 16.84 5.78 3.42
CA GLY A 253 15.99 6.62 2.59
C GLY A 253 14.81 7.21 3.37
N GLY A 254 14.15 8.18 2.76
CA GLY A 254 12.87 8.75 3.20
C GLY A 254 11.65 7.95 2.71
N HIS A 255 10.46 8.46 3.02
CA HIS A 255 9.18 7.80 2.70
C HIS A 255 9.05 7.41 1.22
N SER A 256 9.39 8.35 0.33
CA SER A 256 9.33 8.16 -1.13
C SER A 256 10.42 7.25 -1.66
N ASP A 257 11.59 7.21 -1.03
CA ASP A 257 12.71 6.34 -1.42
C ASP A 257 12.36 4.88 -1.15
N VAL A 258 11.81 4.59 0.05
CA VAL A 258 11.31 3.25 0.38
C VAL A 258 10.09 2.87 -0.45
N GLY A 259 9.21 3.85 -0.74
CA GLY A 259 8.01 3.70 -1.58
C GLY A 259 8.28 3.59 -3.08
N GLY A 260 9.48 3.97 -3.53
CA GLY A 260 9.95 3.89 -4.90
C GLY A 260 9.54 5.04 -5.83
N SER A 261 9.09 6.18 -5.29
CA SER A 261 8.60 7.35 -6.06
C SER A 261 9.60 8.51 -6.18
N GLU A 262 10.78 8.44 -5.57
CA GLU A 262 11.83 9.47 -5.70
C GLU A 262 13.17 8.85 -6.08
N ASP A 263 13.89 8.22 -5.15
CA ASP A 263 15.14 7.52 -5.48
C ASP A 263 14.88 6.14 -6.10
N ALA A 264 15.33 6.00 -7.34
CA ALA A 264 15.17 4.80 -8.13
C ALA A 264 16.00 3.61 -7.59
N ALA A 265 17.20 3.84 -7.06
CA ALA A 265 18.07 2.78 -6.54
C ALA A 265 17.58 2.29 -5.17
N LEU A 266 17.29 3.20 -4.23
CA LEU A 266 16.79 2.83 -2.90
C LEU A 266 15.42 2.15 -3.00
N GLY A 267 14.53 2.68 -3.84
CA GLY A 267 13.23 2.06 -4.09
C GLY A 267 13.33 0.67 -4.72
N LEU A 268 14.34 0.43 -5.54
CA LEU A 268 14.56 -0.90 -6.13
C LEU A 268 14.98 -1.93 -5.07
N VAL A 269 15.80 -1.55 -4.09
CA VAL A 269 16.22 -2.46 -3.01
C VAL A 269 15.02 -2.94 -2.21
N THR A 270 14.12 -2.03 -1.83
CA THR A 270 12.91 -2.38 -1.05
C THR A 270 11.90 -3.16 -1.88
N LEU A 271 11.81 -2.89 -3.19
CA LEU A 271 11.01 -3.68 -4.13
C LEU A 271 11.53 -5.12 -4.22
N LEU A 272 12.84 -5.30 -4.42
CA LEU A 272 13.47 -6.61 -4.53
C LEU A 272 13.34 -7.43 -3.25
N TRP A 273 13.47 -6.78 -2.11
CA TRP A 273 13.21 -7.42 -0.82
C TRP A 273 11.79 -7.98 -0.75
N MET A 274 10.78 -7.18 -1.17
CA MET A 274 9.38 -7.62 -1.17
C MET A 274 9.13 -8.76 -2.18
N ILE A 275 9.67 -8.64 -3.39
CA ILE A 275 9.60 -9.71 -4.42
C ILE A 275 10.22 -10.99 -3.87
N GLY A 276 11.41 -10.92 -3.26
CA GLY A 276 12.08 -12.08 -2.67
C GLY A 276 11.26 -12.74 -1.55
N LYS A 277 10.54 -11.96 -0.74
CA LYS A 277 9.63 -12.49 0.28
C LYS A 277 8.44 -13.22 -0.35
N LEU A 278 7.79 -12.61 -1.34
CA LEU A 278 6.63 -13.19 -2.03
C LEU A 278 7.00 -14.41 -2.89
N TYR A 279 8.16 -14.39 -3.55
CA TYR A 279 8.67 -15.50 -4.34
C TYR A 279 8.87 -16.76 -3.49
N ARG A 280 9.38 -16.61 -2.26
CA ARG A 280 9.50 -17.73 -1.30
C ARG A 280 8.15 -18.30 -0.85
N LEU A 281 7.06 -17.56 -1.04
CA LEU A 281 5.69 -18.03 -0.82
C LEU A 281 5.05 -18.60 -2.08
N GLY A 282 5.83 -18.81 -3.15
CA GLY A 282 5.37 -19.36 -4.41
C GLY A 282 4.66 -18.35 -5.32
N VAL A 283 4.83 -17.04 -5.13
CA VAL A 283 4.28 -16.05 -6.07
C VAL A 283 5.14 -15.99 -7.33
N SER A 284 4.51 -16.11 -8.49
CA SER A 284 5.21 -16.05 -9.78
C SER A 284 5.26 -14.64 -10.36
N PHE A 285 6.44 -14.27 -10.83
CA PHE A 285 6.74 -12.96 -11.39
C PHE A 285 7.28 -13.05 -12.82
N ASN A 286 6.99 -12.02 -13.61
CA ASN A 286 7.51 -11.86 -14.94
C ASN A 286 8.93 -11.28 -14.87
N ASN A 287 9.92 -12.15 -15.06
CA ASN A 287 11.34 -11.79 -15.02
C ASN A 287 11.71 -10.71 -16.05
N GLN A 288 11.02 -10.64 -17.19
CA GLN A 288 11.27 -9.62 -18.20
C GLN A 288 10.79 -8.24 -17.71
N GLU A 289 9.60 -8.17 -17.12
CA GLU A 289 9.08 -6.92 -16.54
C GLU A 289 9.92 -6.45 -15.34
N ILE A 290 10.32 -7.38 -14.47
CA ILE A 290 11.28 -7.07 -13.40
C ILE A 290 12.56 -6.46 -13.98
N SER A 291 13.13 -7.09 -15.00
CA SER A 291 14.37 -6.62 -15.64
C SER A 291 14.22 -5.25 -16.30
N LYS A 292 13.06 -4.95 -16.91
CA LYS A 292 12.76 -3.62 -17.49
C LYS A 292 12.74 -2.55 -16.40
N HIS A 293 12.03 -2.81 -15.30
CA HIS A 293 11.92 -1.87 -14.19
C HIS A 293 13.22 -1.70 -13.39
N MET A 294 14.10 -2.71 -13.40
CA MET A 294 15.48 -2.57 -12.91
C MET A 294 16.26 -1.60 -13.81
N LYS A 295 16.29 -1.84 -15.13
CA LYS A 295 17.09 -1.03 -16.07
C LYS A 295 16.71 0.45 -16.05
N SER A 296 15.42 0.76 -16.00
CA SER A 296 14.95 2.17 -15.93
C SER A 296 15.36 2.87 -14.63
N LYS A 297 15.54 2.12 -13.53
CA LYS A 297 15.89 2.69 -12.23
C LYS A 297 17.39 2.92 -12.03
N TYR A 298 18.25 2.44 -12.94
CA TYR A 298 19.70 2.62 -12.86
C TYR A 298 20.27 3.78 -13.71
N LEU A 299 19.46 4.50 -14.50
CA LEU A 299 19.98 5.34 -15.59
C LEU A 299 19.52 6.80 -15.71
N GLU A 300 18.67 7.33 -14.82
CA GLU A 300 18.32 8.77 -14.89
C GLU A 300 18.55 9.49 -13.57
N TRP A 301 19.78 9.98 -13.38
CA TRP A 301 20.05 11.06 -12.42
C TRP A 301 19.62 12.39 -13.05
N ASN A 302 18.44 12.89 -12.71
CA ASN A 302 18.04 14.25 -13.07
C ASN A 302 18.63 15.25 -12.08
N CYS A 303 19.85 15.71 -12.37
CA CYS A 303 20.48 16.80 -11.62
C CYS A 303 19.86 18.14 -12.05
N SER A 304 19.07 18.77 -11.18
CA SER A 304 18.65 20.17 -11.37
C SER A 304 19.84 21.10 -11.06
N VAL A 305 20.45 21.63 -12.11
CA VAL A 305 21.59 22.56 -12.00
C VAL A 305 21.06 23.91 -11.52
N ASN A 306 21.36 24.26 -10.28
CA ASN A 306 21.13 25.62 -9.78
C ASN A 306 22.05 26.57 -10.56
N ARG A 307 21.48 27.48 -11.37
CA ARG A 307 22.20 28.31 -12.36
C ARG A 307 23.28 29.24 -11.76
N LEU A 308 23.35 29.35 -10.43
CA LEU A 308 24.25 30.23 -9.69
C LEU A 308 25.47 29.53 -9.07
N PHE A 309 25.46 28.21 -8.88
CA PHE A 309 26.58 27.49 -8.28
C PHE A 309 27.02 26.36 -9.22
N LYS A 310 28.19 26.55 -9.85
CA LYS A 310 28.88 25.49 -10.61
C LYS A 310 29.21 24.34 -9.66
N THR A 311 28.44 23.27 -9.71
CA THR A 311 28.86 21.99 -9.15
C THR A 311 28.47 20.89 -10.13
N VAL A 312 29.48 20.16 -10.60
CA VAL A 312 29.34 19.03 -11.52
C VAL A 312 29.46 17.76 -10.69
N ASN A 313 28.41 16.96 -10.64
CA ASN A 313 28.52 15.54 -10.33
C ASN A 313 28.21 14.78 -11.62
N ALA A 314 29.26 14.35 -12.31
CA ALA A 314 29.16 13.48 -13.46
C ALA A 314 29.24 12.03 -12.98
N THR A 315 28.15 11.27 -13.14
CA THR A 315 28.19 9.82 -12.98
C THR A 315 28.37 9.21 -14.37
N ALA A 316 29.52 8.58 -14.61
CA ALA A 316 29.77 7.83 -15.84
C ALA A 316 29.15 6.43 -15.74
N VAL A 317 28.50 5.97 -16.82
CA VAL A 317 28.10 4.58 -16.99
C VAL A 317 29.37 3.73 -17.13
N LEU A 318 29.72 2.97 -16.08
CA LEU A 318 30.92 2.12 -16.03
C LEU A 318 31.01 1.10 -17.18
N HIS A 319 29.90 0.78 -17.85
CA HIS A 319 29.84 -0.21 -18.93
C HIS A 319 30.40 0.30 -20.29
N HIS A 320 30.74 1.58 -20.40
CA HIS A 320 31.29 2.19 -21.63
C HIS A 320 32.71 2.75 -21.47
N LEU A 321 33.36 2.56 -20.31
CA LEU A 321 34.75 2.92 -20.16
C LEU A 321 35.62 1.86 -20.88
N PRO A 322 36.50 2.25 -21.81
CA PRO A 322 37.43 1.31 -22.39
C PRO A 322 38.31 0.72 -21.28
N HIS A 323 38.55 -0.59 -21.34
CA HIS A 323 39.50 -1.25 -20.46
C HIS A 323 40.90 -0.67 -20.68
N GLN A 324 41.26 0.39 -19.94
CA GLN A 324 42.66 0.78 -19.78
C GLN A 324 43.24 -0.10 -18.68
N GLY A 325 43.65 -1.30 -19.08
CA GLY A 325 44.66 -2.05 -18.36
C GLY A 325 45.98 -1.27 -18.42
N THR A 326 46.55 -1.03 -17.24
CA THR A 326 48.00 -1.00 -16.96
C THR A 326 48.92 -0.51 -18.08
N ASN A 327 49.42 0.72 -17.96
CA ASN A 327 50.85 1.07 -18.05
C ASN A 327 51.03 2.59 -18.13
N SER A 328 51.59 3.19 -17.08
CA SER A 328 52.66 4.21 -17.15
C SER A 328 52.80 4.90 -15.78
N LEU A 329 53.66 4.33 -14.93
CA LEU A 329 54.22 5.01 -13.75
C LEU A 329 55.46 5.84 -14.09
N ASP A 330 55.71 6.12 -15.38
CA ASP A 330 56.83 6.92 -15.84
C ASP A 330 56.31 8.18 -16.54
N GLN A 331 56.07 9.24 -15.77
CA GLN A 331 56.30 10.65 -16.18
C GLN A 331 56.01 11.59 -15.01
N ILE A 332 56.91 11.57 -14.03
CA ILE A 332 57.15 12.73 -13.16
C ILE A 332 58.62 13.08 -13.33
N GLN A 333 58.92 13.90 -14.34
CA GLN A 333 60.20 14.60 -14.46
C GLN A 333 59.95 16.06 -14.80
N THR A 334 60.16 16.90 -13.79
CA THR A 334 60.89 18.17 -13.83
C THR A 334 60.57 19.16 -14.96
N GLN A 335 59.85 20.24 -14.60
CA GLN A 335 60.21 21.57 -15.09
C GLN A 335 60.28 22.55 -13.92
N SER A 336 61.52 22.95 -13.61
CA SER A 336 61.89 24.09 -12.80
C SER A 336 62.92 24.90 -13.58
N ARG A 337 62.67 26.20 -13.74
CA ARG A 337 63.57 27.27 -14.27
C ARG A 337 63.85 27.14 -15.77
N ASP A 338 63.80 28.19 -16.58
CA ASP A 338 64.16 29.60 -16.35
C ASP A 338 63.07 30.64 -16.59
#